data_AF-A0A260SZ05-F1
#
_entry.id   AF-A0A260SZ05-F1
#
_cell.length_a   1.000
_cell.length_b   1.000
_cell.length_c   1.000
_cell.angle_alpha   90.00
_cell.angle_beta   90.00
_cell.angle_gamma   90.00
#
_symmetry.space_group_name_H-M   'P 1'
#
loop_
_entity.id
_entity.type
_entity.pdbx_description
1 polymer ?
#
loop_
_entity_poly.entity_id
_entity_poly.type
_entity_poly.pdbx_seq_one_letter_code
_entity_poly.pdbx_strand_id
1 'polypeptide(L)'
;MSASIYEQQCNGERPHPHCASCDTTIDIARANPAVRDPSDIDHQDEAVDRHYWYHSTYLEDWPSEDSYRQDVTEMIEKSMLPHWQHQGMIDGKLSIALHLGTYGAAVENILRRRCNQDFDGRSYWLHQVEIRLEAADLYPAVRRELDGVIGDVPLSELVKHENSQAVRYVNTHESAGSISLAVARTVIARVRTIALPPPSTVLSASARAQKAVEAASAQLADAQRLRPDTTGIPDNKIPRSVHAVKLAERRGIIDPRLMEVAKKTENYENRHQEIWTELKNGLLDEYLVGVNAQVRSLFDGACQTVGNPHEFHEQVKGLAVLVCEPDSVVRAFEDAKWRKIGHVP
;
A
#
# COMPACT_ATOMS: atom_id res chain seq x y z
N MET A 1 -4.48 -15.01 -2.72
CA MET A 1 -3.03 -15.02 -2.46
C MET A 1 -2.73 -15.98 -1.32
N SER A 2 -2.71 -17.29 -1.60
CA SER A 2 -2.33 -18.29 -0.60
C SER A 2 -0.86 -18.14 -0.23
N ALA A 3 -0.48 -18.52 0.99
CA ALA A 3 0.90 -18.48 1.43
C ALA A 3 1.81 -19.21 0.43
N SER A 4 2.68 -18.44 -0.23
CA SER A 4 3.56 -18.98 -1.27
C SER A 4 4.74 -19.73 -0.65
N ILE A 5 5.42 -20.56 -1.43
CA ILE A 5 6.67 -21.25 -1.02
C ILE A 5 7.68 -20.24 -0.43
N TYR A 6 7.70 -19.03 -0.96
CA TYR A 6 8.53 -17.92 -0.50
C TYR A 6 8.30 -17.56 0.98
N GLU A 7 7.05 -17.57 1.45
CA GLU A 7 6.73 -17.24 2.85
C GLU A 7 7.05 -18.37 3.81
N GLN A 8 6.80 -19.62 3.43
CA GLN A 8 7.23 -20.78 4.21
C GLN A 8 8.75 -20.78 4.37
N GLN A 9 9.48 -20.28 3.37
CA GLN A 9 10.93 -20.09 3.46
C GLN A 9 11.32 -18.90 4.34
N CYS A 10 10.63 -17.76 4.25
CA CYS A 10 10.87 -16.60 5.12
C CYS A 10 10.59 -16.90 6.61
N ASN A 11 9.61 -17.76 6.89
CA ASN A 11 9.25 -18.20 8.24
C ASN A 11 10.10 -19.38 8.75
N GLY A 12 11.02 -19.91 7.93
CA GLY A 12 11.86 -21.07 8.28
C GLY A 12 11.12 -22.42 8.28
N GLU A 13 9.89 -22.47 7.76
CA GLU A 13 9.04 -23.65 7.64
C GLU A 13 9.41 -24.54 6.42
N ARG A 14 10.16 -23.98 5.46
CA ARG A 14 10.77 -24.72 4.35
C ARG A 14 12.24 -24.35 4.16
N PRO A 15 13.08 -25.31 3.72
CA PRO A 15 14.46 -25.01 3.38
C PRO A 15 14.53 -24.05 2.19
N HIS A 16 15.52 -23.15 2.25
CA HIS A 16 15.86 -22.25 1.15
C HIS A 16 16.19 -23.03 -0.13
N PRO A 17 15.85 -22.49 -1.32
CA PRO A 17 16.20 -23.14 -2.57
C PRO A 17 17.71 -23.07 -2.79
N HIS A 18 18.23 -24.04 -3.55
CA HIS A 18 19.63 -24.07 -3.97
C HIS A 18 19.75 -23.49 -5.39
N CYS A 19 20.83 -22.75 -5.62
CA CYS A 19 21.15 -22.29 -6.97
C CYS A 19 21.48 -23.47 -7.88
N ALA A 20 20.77 -23.62 -9.01
CA ALA A 20 20.97 -24.74 -9.93
C ALA A 20 22.38 -24.77 -10.58
N SER A 21 23.13 -23.67 -10.54
CA SER A 21 24.47 -23.57 -11.15
C SER A 21 25.63 -23.68 -10.15
N CYS A 22 25.44 -23.36 -8.87
CA CYS A 22 26.51 -23.37 -7.87
C CYS A 22 26.15 -24.03 -6.52
N ASP A 23 24.95 -24.62 -6.43
CA ASP A 23 24.44 -25.40 -5.29
C ASP A 23 24.44 -24.68 -3.92
N THR A 24 24.68 -23.37 -3.92
CA THR A 24 24.71 -22.55 -2.71
C THR A 24 23.28 -22.33 -2.22
N THR A 25 23.07 -22.52 -0.91
CA THR A 25 21.81 -22.20 -0.24
C THR A 25 21.51 -20.72 -0.38
N ILE A 26 20.35 -20.37 -0.94
CA ILE A 26 19.96 -18.98 -1.17
C ILE A 26 19.20 -18.47 0.06
N ASP A 27 19.87 -17.70 0.92
CA ASP A 27 19.17 -16.94 1.97
C ASP A 27 18.34 -15.82 1.30
N ILE A 28 17.05 -16.10 1.08
CA ILE A 28 16.11 -15.21 0.39
C ILE A 28 15.89 -13.88 1.16
N ALA A 29 16.13 -13.86 2.47
CA ALA A 29 15.99 -12.67 3.30
C ALA A 29 17.22 -11.74 3.23
N ARG A 30 18.39 -12.25 2.81
CA ARG A 30 19.64 -11.47 2.66
C ARG A 30 20.13 -11.33 1.22
N ALA A 31 19.68 -12.18 0.32
CA ALA A 31 20.06 -12.18 -1.08
C ALA A 31 18.79 -12.26 -1.91
N ASN A 32 18.48 -11.20 -2.66
CA ASN A 32 17.54 -11.19 -3.79
C ASN A 32 16.22 -11.93 -3.53
N PRO A 33 15.07 -11.24 -3.37
CA PRO A 33 13.81 -11.97 -3.32
C PRO A 33 13.71 -12.92 -4.52
N ALA A 34 13.58 -14.21 -4.22
CA ALA A 34 13.24 -15.18 -5.23
C ALA A 34 11.85 -14.81 -5.74
N VAL A 35 11.64 -15.01 -7.03
CA VAL A 35 10.31 -14.90 -7.62
C VAL A 35 9.34 -15.76 -6.80
N ARG A 36 8.21 -15.18 -6.38
CA ARG A 36 7.16 -15.88 -5.62
C ARG A 36 6.62 -17.10 -6.39
N ASP A 37 6.51 -16.98 -7.71
CA ASP A 37 6.08 -18.04 -8.63
C ASP A 37 6.94 -18.07 -9.91
N PRO A 38 7.93 -18.99 -10.01
CA PRO A 38 8.75 -19.13 -11.21
C PRO A 38 7.98 -19.57 -12.48
N SER A 39 6.74 -20.04 -12.32
CA SER A 39 5.85 -20.40 -13.43
C SER A 39 4.91 -19.27 -13.83
N ASP A 40 5.03 -18.10 -13.20
CA ASP A 40 4.25 -16.92 -13.53
C ASP A 40 4.41 -16.57 -15.02
N ILE A 41 3.28 -16.28 -15.68
CA ILE A 41 3.24 -15.94 -17.09
C ILE A 41 4.08 -14.69 -17.39
N ASP A 42 4.29 -13.84 -16.38
CA ASP A 42 5.10 -12.63 -16.45
C ASP A 42 6.59 -12.91 -16.65
N HIS A 43 7.04 -14.15 -16.44
CA HIS A 43 8.39 -14.61 -16.80
C HIS A 43 8.59 -14.84 -18.30
N GLN A 44 7.51 -15.07 -19.04
CA GLN A 44 7.59 -15.50 -20.43
C GLN A 44 7.61 -14.27 -21.33
N ASP A 45 8.70 -14.08 -22.06
CA ASP A 45 8.93 -12.93 -22.94
C ASP A 45 7.78 -12.74 -23.93
N GLU A 46 7.28 -13.85 -24.48
CA GLU A 46 6.21 -13.86 -25.48
C GLU A 46 4.83 -13.57 -24.90
N ALA A 47 4.69 -13.49 -23.57
CA ALA A 47 3.41 -13.27 -22.91
C ALA A 47 3.27 -11.88 -22.30
N VAL A 48 4.35 -11.09 -22.23
CA VAL A 48 4.40 -9.78 -21.55
C VAL A 48 3.36 -8.79 -22.10
N ASP A 49 3.11 -8.79 -23.40
CA ASP A 49 2.12 -7.92 -24.06
C ASP A 49 0.76 -8.61 -24.30
N ARG A 50 0.59 -9.84 -23.82
CA ARG A 50 -0.63 -10.65 -24.04
C ARG A 50 -1.62 -10.66 -22.88
N HIS A 51 -1.26 -10.02 -21.78
CA HIS A 51 -2.11 -9.90 -20.61
C HIS A 51 -2.17 -8.44 -20.13
N TYR A 52 -3.03 -8.17 -19.16
CA TYR A 52 -3.19 -6.84 -18.61
C TYR A 52 -2.25 -6.62 -17.42
N TRP A 53 -1.56 -5.49 -17.46
CA TRP A 53 -0.80 -4.96 -16.33
C TRP A 53 -1.66 -4.02 -15.49
N TYR A 54 -1.20 -3.70 -14.28
CA TYR A 54 -1.92 -2.85 -13.36
C TYR A 54 -1.01 -1.75 -12.78
N HIS A 55 -1.61 -0.59 -12.53
CA HIS A 55 -0.98 0.50 -11.80
C HIS A 55 -1.98 1.05 -10.78
N SER A 56 -1.48 1.52 -9.64
CA SER A 56 -2.30 2.14 -8.60
C SER A 56 -1.75 3.50 -8.21
N THR A 57 -2.64 4.50 -8.21
CA THR A 57 -2.31 5.88 -7.83
C THR A 57 -3.57 6.62 -7.37
N TYR A 58 -3.42 7.83 -6.84
CA TYR A 58 -4.54 8.72 -6.55
C TYR A 58 -4.97 9.56 -7.76
N LEU A 59 -4.24 9.50 -8.87
CA LEU A 59 -4.56 10.21 -10.11
C LEU A 59 -5.52 9.40 -11.00
N GLU A 60 -6.77 9.83 -11.11
CA GLU A 60 -7.80 9.15 -11.94
C GLU A 60 -7.42 9.01 -13.42
N ASP A 61 -6.77 10.04 -13.97
CA ASP A 61 -6.46 10.16 -15.38
C ASP A 61 -5.03 9.67 -15.73
N TRP A 62 -4.38 8.94 -14.84
CA TRP A 62 -3.10 8.29 -15.11
C TRP A 62 -3.14 7.47 -16.42
N PRO A 63 -2.11 7.52 -17.29
CA PRO A 63 -0.83 8.23 -17.15
C PRO A 63 -0.88 9.59 -17.86
N SER A 64 -1.68 10.56 -17.41
CA SER A 64 -1.62 11.94 -17.94
C SER A 64 -0.27 12.58 -17.59
N GLU A 65 0.40 13.27 -18.54
CA GLU A 65 1.64 14.00 -18.20
C GLU A 65 1.29 15.29 -17.49
N ASP A 66 0.26 15.99 -17.97
CA ASP A 66 -0.16 17.28 -17.42
C ASP A 66 -0.55 17.16 -15.96
N SER A 67 -1.38 16.17 -15.62
CA SER A 67 -1.84 15.94 -14.25
C SER A 67 -0.70 15.50 -13.33
N TYR A 68 0.22 14.68 -13.82
CA TYR A 68 1.40 14.28 -13.05
C TYR A 68 2.39 15.43 -12.87
N ARG A 69 2.60 16.26 -13.90
CA ARG A 69 3.42 17.48 -13.84
C ARG A 69 2.86 18.46 -12.83
N GLN A 70 1.54 18.67 -12.82
CA GLN A 70 0.89 19.54 -11.84
C GLN A 70 1.15 19.02 -10.42
N ASP A 71 0.89 17.73 -10.17
CA ASP A 71 1.07 17.12 -8.86
C ASP A 71 2.52 17.19 -8.36
N VAL A 72 3.49 16.87 -9.22
CA VAL A 72 4.92 16.99 -8.93
C VAL A 72 5.32 18.44 -8.66
N THR A 73 4.78 19.39 -9.42
CA THR A 73 5.04 20.83 -9.23
C THR A 73 4.55 21.27 -7.86
N GLU A 74 3.30 20.95 -7.50
CA GLU A 74 2.74 21.27 -6.18
C GLU A 74 3.52 20.63 -5.03
N MET A 75 3.98 19.38 -5.20
CA MET A 75 4.83 18.70 -4.23
C MET A 75 6.18 19.43 -4.04
N ILE A 76 6.83 19.82 -5.13
CA ILE A 76 8.14 20.49 -5.10
C ILE A 76 8.02 21.92 -4.55
N GLU A 77 6.95 22.64 -4.88
CA GLU A 77 6.66 23.97 -4.32
C GLU A 77 6.48 23.95 -2.80
N LYS A 78 5.92 22.86 -2.26
CA LYS A 78 5.77 22.64 -0.81
C LYS A 78 7.02 22.08 -0.13
N SER A 79 8.07 21.76 -0.90
CA SER A 79 9.32 21.19 -0.36
C SER A 79 10.27 22.28 0.17
N MET A 80 11.29 21.87 0.92
CA MET A 80 12.37 22.75 1.39
C MET A 80 13.45 22.98 0.33
N LEU A 81 13.25 22.51 -0.91
CA LEU A 81 14.24 22.66 -1.98
C LEU A 81 14.33 24.12 -2.43
N PRO A 82 15.55 24.64 -2.69
CA PRO A 82 15.73 25.95 -3.29
C PRO A 82 15.02 26.07 -4.65
N HIS A 83 14.37 27.20 -4.93
CA HIS A 83 13.63 27.44 -6.17
C HIS A 83 14.42 27.17 -7.46
N TRP A 84 15.73 27.43 -7.46
CA TRP A 84 16.59 27.19 -8.64
C TRP A 84 16.76 25.69 -8.97
N GLN A 85 16.44 24.78 -8.03
CA GLN A 85 16.44 23.33 -8.25
C GLN A 85 15.08 22.78 -8.68
N HIS A 86 14.00 23.58 -8.58
CA HIS A 86 12.64 23.10 -8.80
C HIS A 86 12.45 22.52 -10.20
N GLN A 87 12.86 23.25 -11.24
CA GLN A 87 12.69 22.81 -12.62
C GLN A 87 13.43 21.50 -12.91
N GLY A 88 14.69 21.38 -12.48
CA GLY A 88 15.46 20.15 -12.69
C GLY A 88 14.87 18.93 -11.97
N MET A 89 14.25 19.13 -10.79
CA MET A 89 13.55 18.07 -10.07
C MET A 89 12.23 17.69 -10.74
N ILE A 90 11.48 18.66 -11.27
CA ILE A 90 10.27 18.40 -12.07
C ILE A 90 10.65 17.59 -13.30
N ASP A 91 11.64 18.05 -14.07
CA ASP A 91 12.08 17.38 -15.30
C ASP A 91 12.60 15.96 -15.00
N GLY A 92 13.37 15.81 -13.91
CA GLY A 92 13.82 14.51 -13.43
C GLY A 92 12.67 13.55 -13.15
N LYS A 93 11.64 13.99 -12.41
CA LYS A 93 10.45 13.19 -12.11
C LYS A 93 9.63 12.85 -13.36
N LEU A 94 9.56 13.74 -14.33
CA LEU A 94 8.85 13.47 -15.59
C LEU A 94 9.62 12.55 -16.54
N SER A 95 10.93 12.41 -16.32
CA SER A 95 11.81 11.53 -17.08
C SER A 95 11.92 10.09 -16.54
N ILE A 96 11.08 9.73 -15.56
CA ILE A 96 11.05 8.36 -15.02
C ILE A 96 10.20 7.43 -15.89
N ALA A 97 10.62 6.17 -15.95
CA ALA A 97 9.82 5.08 -16.48
C ALA A 97 8.55 4.92 -15.65
N LEU A 98 7.46 4.56 -16.33
CA LEU A 98 6.22 4.22 -15.66
C LEU A 98 6.31 2.79 -15.10
N HIS A 99 5.88 2.64 -13.85
CA HIS A 99 5.87 1.36 -13.18
C HIS A 99 4.51 0.67 -13.34
N LEU A 100 4.55 -0.56 -13.83
CA LEU A 100 3.42 -1.47 -13.99
C LEU A 100 3.69 -2.73 -13.20
N GLY A 101 2.69 -3.27 -12.50
CA GLY A 101 2.82 -4.53 -11.78
C GLY A 101 1.69 -5.50 -12.11
N THR A 102 1.78 -6.70 -11.55
CA THR A 102 0.60 -7.57 -11.45
C THR A 102 -0.51 -6.89 -10.66
N TYR A 103 -1.73 -7.43 -10.76
CA TYR A 103 -2.83 -7.00 -9.90
C TYR A 103 -2.43 -7.00 -8.40
N GLY A 104 -1.78 -8.08 -7.95
CA GLY A 104 -1.31 -8.22 -6.57
C GLY A 104 -0.31 -7.13 -6.18
N ALA A 105 0.68 -6.87 -7.03
CA ALA A 105 1.68 -5.82 -6.79
C ALA A 105 1.03 -4.42 -6.72
N ALA A 106 0.07 -4.12 -7.60
CA ALA A 106 -0.65 -2.85 -7.58
C ALA A 106 -1.50 -2.68 -6.29
N VAL A 107 -2.13 -3.76 -5.80
CA VAL A 107 -2.86 -3.76 -4.52
C VAL A 107 -1.92 -3.63 -3.33
N GLU A 108 -0.81 -4.36 -3.29
CA GLU A 108 0.21 -4.25 -2.24
C GLU A 108 0.78 -2.83 -2.16
N ASN A 109 1.01 -2.16 -3.29
CA ASN A 109 1.44 -0.76 -3.31
C ASN A 109 0.41 0.17 -2.65
N ILE A 110 -0.91 -0.05 -2.86
CA ILE A 110 -1.96 0.74 -2.18
C ILE A 110 -1.89 0.55 -0.67
N LEU A 111 -1.80 -0.71 -0.21
CA LEU A 111 -1.72 -1.03 1.22
C LEU A 111 -0.47 -0.38 1.85
N ARG A 112 0.68 -0.50 1.18
CA ARG A 112 1.94 0.12 1.61
C ARG A 112 1.85 1.64 1.69
N ARG A 113 1.28 2.30 0.67
CA ARG A 113 1.13 3.76 0.65
C ARG A 113 0.21 4.25 1.77
N ARG A 114 -0.93 3.59 1.98
CA ARG A 114 -1.84 3.92 3.10
C ARG A 114 -1.22 3.69 4.47
N CYS A 115 -0.33 2.70 4.59
CA CYS A 115 0.41 2.42 5.82
C CYS A 115 1.48 3.49 6.12
N ASN A 116 2.24 3.92 5.10
CA ASN A 116 3.50 4.64 5.31
C ASN A 116 3.59 6.07 4.76
N GLN A 117 2.70 6.47 3.84
CA GLN A 117 2.88 7.67 3.02
C GLN A 117 1.63 8.57 2.98
N ASP A 118 0.47 7.99 2.71
CA ASP A 118 -0.74 8.74 2.39
C ASP A 118 -1.71 8.70 3.59
N PHE A 119 -1.48 9.61 4.55
CA PHE A 119 -2.24 9.72 5.79
C PHE A 119 -3.53 10.56 5.68
N ASP A 120 -3.83 11.11 4.51
CA ASP A 120 -4.90 12.10 4.30
C ASP A 120 -6.24 11.50 3.85
N GLY A 121 -6.37 10.17 3.87
CA GLY A 121 -7.62 9.49 3.52
C GLY A 121 -7.99 9.60 2.03
N ARG A 122 -7.06 9.98 1.15
CA ARG A 122 -7.31 10.11 -0.29
C ARG A 122 -7.85 8.83 -0.92
N SER A 123 -8.69 9.03 -1.94
CA SER A 123 -9.17 7.96 -2.81
C SER A 123 -8.06 7.46 -3.72
N TYR A 124 -8.13 6.17 -4.04
CA TYR A 124 -7.21 5.53 -4.97
C TYR A 124 -7.96 5.02 -6.18
N TRP A 125 -7.22 4.93 -7.27
CA TRP A 125 -7.67 4.40 -8.54
C TRP A 125 -6.80 3.21 -8.91
N LEU A 126 -7.42 2.20 -9.48
CA LEU A 126 -6.73 1.08 -10.11
C LEU A 126 -6.85 1.25 -11.62
N HIS A 127 -5.71 1.18 -12.28
CA HIS A 127 -5.59 1.29 -13.73
C HIS A 127 -5.26 -0.08 -14.27
N GLN A 128 -6.09 -0.58 -15.18
CA GLN A 128 -5.74 -1.75 -15.98
C GLN A 128 -5.18 -1.27 -17.32
N VAL A 129 -4.02 -1.81 -17.66
CA VAL A 129 -3.14 -1.30 -18.70
C VAL A 129 -2.91 -2.38 -19.74
N GLU A 130 -3.18 -2.02 -20.99
CA GLU A 130 -2.75 -2.80 -22.15
C GLU A 130 -1.51 -2.13 -22.74
N ILE A 131 -0.45 -2.91 -22.87
CA ILE A 131 0.78 -2.49 -23.54
C ILE A 131 0.87 -3.14 -24.92
N ARG A 132 1.68 -2.55 -25.79
CA ARG A 132 2.05 -3.14 -27.07
C ARG A 132 3.56 -3.02 -27.22
N LEU A 133 4.22 -4.14 -27.50
CA LEU A 133 5.66 -4.23 -27.62
C LEU A 133 6.01 -4.76 -29.03
N GLU A 134 6.94 -4.10 -29.69
CA GLU A 134 7.64 -4.65 -30.84
C GLU A 134 8.77 -5.60 -30.38
N ALA A 135 9.31 -6.42 -31.28
CA ALA A 135 10.28 -7.46 -30.94
C ALA A 135 11.56 -6.95 -30.22
N ALA A 136 11.93 -5.68 -30.42
CA ALA A 136 13.11 -5.06 -29.79
C ALA A 136 12.75 -4.22 -28.54
N ASP A 137 11.47 -4.04 -28.23
CA ASP A 137 11.04 -3.16 -27.14
C ASP A 137 11.23 -3.79 -25.76
N LEU A 138 11.23 -5.12 -25.67
CA LEU A 138 11.37 -5.86 -24.42
C LEU A 138 12.79 -6.33 -24.20
N TYR A 139 13.32 -6.09 -23.01
CA TYR A 139 14.55 -6.75 -22.59
C TYR A 139 14.30 -8.24 -22.28
N PRO A 140 15.08 -9.18 -22.86
CA PRO A 140 14.75 -10.61 -22.90
C PRO A 140 14.97 -11.39 -21.59
N ALA A 141 15.14 -10.69 -20.46
CA ALA A 141 15.31 -11.35 -19.17
C ALA A 141 14.68 -10.54 -18.03
N VAL A 142 14.21 -11.26 -17.02
CA VAL A 142 13.79 -10.66 -15.75
C VAL A 142 15.02 -10.26 -14.95
N ARG A 143 15.09 -8.98 -14.58
CA ARG A 143 16.20 -8.39 -13.83
C ARG A 143 15.95 -8.44 -12.32
N ARG A 144 17.00 -8.16 -11.55
CA ARG A 144 16.85 -7.66 -10.19
C ARG A 144 16.18 -6.29 -10.25
N GLU A 145 15.58 -5.84 -9.16
CA GLU A 145 15.05 -4.48 -9.06
C GLU A 145 16.08 -3.47 -9.59
N LEU A 146 15.61 -2.57 -10.45
CA LEU A 146 16.47 -1.66 -11.19
C LEU A 146 17.13 -0.67 -10.22
N ASP A 147 18.39 -0.29 -10.50
CA ASP A 147 19.16 0.64 -9.68
C ASP A 147 18.55 2.05 -9.78
N GLY A 148 17.55 2.32 -8.96
CA GLY A 148 16.86 3.59 -8.81
C GLY A 148 16.73 3.99 -7.35
N VAL A 149 16.48 5.28 -7.08
CA VAL A 149 16.15 5.74 -5.73
C VAL A 149 14.72 5.29 -5.44
N ILE A 150 14.56 4.19 -4.67
CA ILE A 150 13.29 3.69 -4.11
C ILE A 150 12.10 3.90 -5.08
N GLY A 151 12.02 3.10 -6.14
CA GLY A 151 10.89 3.09 -7.08
C GLY A 151 10.97 4.06 -8.26
N ASP A 152 11.86 5.06 -8.25
CA ASP A 152 12.08 5.94 -9.40
C ASP A 152 13.17 5.38 -10.33
N VAL A 153 12.75 4.78 -11.44
CA VAL A 153 13.66 4.29 -12.49
C VAL A 153 13.72 5.34 -13.61
N PRO A 154 14.84 6.03 -13.85
CA PRO A 154 14.96 6.92 -15.00
C PRO A 154 14.75 6.18 -16.32
N LEU A 155 14.08 6.81 -17.30
CA LEU A 155 13.95 6.24 -18.66
C LEU A 155 15.32 5.93 -19.28
N SER A 156 16.35 6.69 -18.93
CA SER A 156 17.73 6.44 -19.37
C SER A 156 18.28 5.10 -18.91
N GLU A 157 17.80 4.55 -17.78
CA GLU A 157 18.20 3.19 -17.36
C GLU A 157 17.60 2.13 -18.28
N LEU A 158 16.38 2.34 -18.83
CA LEU A 158 15.82 1.43 -19.84
C LEU A 158 16.69 1.41 -21.11
N VAL A 159 17.16 2.58 -21.54
CA VAL A 159 18.01 2.72 -22.74
C VAL A 159 19.33 1.95 -22.62
N LYS A 160 19.90 1.87 -21.40
CA LYS A 160 21.12 1.08 -21.15
C LYS A 160 20.92 -0.42 -21.37
N HIS A 161 19.68 -0.90 -21.38
CA HIS A 161 19.31 -2.27 -21.67
C HIS A 161 18.97 -2.42 -23.15
N GLU A 162 19.99 -2.33 -24.02
CA GLU A 162 19.85 -2.61 -25.46
C GLU A 162 18.83 -1.69 -26.18
N ASN A 163 18.62 -0.47 -25.67
CA ASN A 163 17.58 0.46 -26.14
C ASN A 163 16.14 -0.05 -25.99
N SER A 164 15.88 -1.00 -25.08
CA SER A 164 14.54 -1.48 -24.76
C SER A 164 13.64 -0.36 -24.23
N GLN A 165 12.35 -0.46 -24.52
CA GLN A 165 11.28 0.40 -24.01
C GLN A 165 10.59 -0.19 -22.78
N ALA A 166 10.83 -1.46 -22.46
CA ALA A 166 10.24 -2.18 -21.36
C ALA A 166 11.24 -3.15 -20.72
N VAL A 167 11.32 -3.15 -19.38
CA VAL A 167 12.19 -4.04 -18.61
C VAL A 167 11.43 -4.66 -17.44
N ARG A 168 11.44 -5.99 -17.36
CA ARG A 168 10.87 -6.74 -16.23
C ARG A 168 11.87 -6.85 -15.10
N TYR A 169 11.39 -6.77 -13.88
CA TYR A 169 12.21 -6.97 -12.69
C TYR A 169 11.44 -7.61 -11.54
N VAL A 170 12.19 -8.23 -10.63
CA VAL A 170 11.65 -8.74 -9.37
C VAL A 170 11.63 -7.61 -8.34
N ASN A 171 10.46 -7.29 -7.81
CA ASN A 171 10.30 -6.30 -6.74
C ASN A 171 11.00 -6.78 -5.47
N THR A 172 11.74 -5.88 -4.80
CA THR A 172 12.28 -6.16 -3.46
C THR A 172 11.68 -5.29 -2.37
N HIS A 173 11.23 -4.08 -2.71
CA HIS A 173 10.69 -3.13 -1.74
C HIS A 173 9.16 -3.10 -1.67
N GLU A 174 8.48 -3.01 -2.81
CA GLU A 174 7.04 -2.69 -2.83
C GLU A 174 6.12 -3.92 -2.73
N SER A 175 6.56 -5.05 -3.29
CA SER A 175 5.83 -6.32 -3.32
C SER A 175 6.83 -7.47 -3.50
N ALA A 176 7.59 -7.76 -2.43
CA ALA A 176 8.81 -8.57 -2.48
C ALA A 176 8.61 -9.94 -3.17
N GLY A 177 9.31 -10.17 -4.28
CA GLY A 177 9.26 -11.40 -5.07
C GLY A 177 8.20 -11.42 -6.17
N SER A 178 7.39 -10.38 -6.32
CA SER A 178 6.51 -10.23 -7.49
C SER A 178 7.25 -9.66 -8.71
N ILE A 179 6.73 -9.93 -9.91
CA ILE A 179 7.22 -9.32 -11.14
C ILE A 179 6.53 -7.98 -11.39
N SER A 180 7.30 -7.04 -11.89
CA SER A 180 6.82 -5.77 -12.39
C SER A 180 7.63 -5.32 -13.60
N LEU A 181 7.11 -4.30 -14.27
CA LEU A 181 7.57 -3.81 -15.54
C LEU A 181 7.79 -2.30 -15.43
N ALA A 182 9.02 -1.87 -15.72
CA ALA A 182 9.31 -0.46 -15.97
C ALA A 182 9.18 -0.21 -17.48
N VAL A 183 8.37 0.78 -17.87
CA VAL A 183 8.07 1.05 -19.28
C VAL A 183 8.20 2.51 -19.66
N ALA A 184 8.56 2.75 -20.92
CA ALA A 184 8.30 4.02 -21.56
C ALA A 184 6.79 4.24 -21.72
N ARG A 185 6.32 5.49 -21.64
CA ARG A 185 4.89 5.79 -21.85
C ARG A 185 4.40 5.37 -23.24
N THR A 186 5.26 5.40 -24.24
CA THR A 186 4.97 5.09 -25.64
C THR A 186 4.49 3.66 -25.88
N VAL A 187 4.85 2.71 -25.01
CA VAL A 187 4.38 1.31 -25.14
C VAL A 187 2.99 1.08 -24.54
N ILE A 188 2.44 2.06 -23.79
CA ILE A 188 1.08 1.96 -23.24
C ILE A 188 0.07 2.23 -24.37
N ALA A 189 -0.65 1.20 -24.79
CA ALA A 189 -1.63 1.31 -25.86
C ALA A 189 -2.93 1.97 -25.36
N ARG A 190 -3.47 1.48 -24.25
CA ARG A 190 -4.71 1.97 -23.65
C ARG A 190 -4.80 1.63 -22.16
N VAL A 191 -5.59 2.43 -21.46
CA VAL A 191 -5.84 2.30 -20.02
C VAL A 191 -7.34 2.39 -19.75
N ARG A 192 -7.84 1.56 -18.83
CA ARG A 192 -9.14 1.76 -18.20
C ARG A 192 -8.96 1.85 -16.69
N THR A 193 -9.83 2.60 -16.04
CA THR A 193 -9.66 3.01 -14.65
C THR A 193 -10.93 2.71 -13.86
N ILE A 194 -10.78 2.24 -12.61
CA ILE A 194 -11.87 2.11 -11.64
C ILE A 194 -11.48 2.76 -10.31
N ALA A 195 -12.47 3.34 -9.62
CA ALA A 195 -12.30 3.86 -8.27
C ALA A 195 -12.19 2.69 -7.28
N LEU A 196 -11.37 2.84 -6.25
CA LEU A 196 -11.24 1.85 -5.18
C LEU A 196 -11.83 2.35 -3.85
N PRO A 197 -12.51 1.47 -3.10
CA PRO A 197 -12.98 0.13 -3.52
C PRO A 197 -14.12 0.24 -4.56
N PRO A 198 -14.27 -0.74 -5.48
CA PRO A 198 -15.35 -0.68 -6.46
C PRO A 198 -16.73 -0.85 -5.77
N PRO A 199 -17.76 -0.06 -6.16
CA PRO A 199 -19.06 -0.07 -5.47
C PRO A 199 -19.78 -1.41 -5.48
N SER A 200 -19.68 -2.17 -6.58
CA SER A 200 -20.37 -3.45 -6.77
C SER A 200 -19.70 -4.63 -6.06
N THR A 201 -18.48 -4.44 -5.56
CA THR A 201 -17.64 -5.53 -5.07
C THR A 201 -17.53 -5.61 -3.55
N VAL A 202 -18.25 -4.77 -2.80
CA VAL A 202 -18.11 -4.73 -1.34
C VAL A 202 -18.52 -6.06 -0.71
N LEU A 203 -17.55 -6.72 -0.05
CA LEU A 203 -17.76 -7.98 0.68
C LEU A 203 -18.98 -7.90 1.58
N SER A 204 -19.80 -8.95 1.60
CA SER A 204 -20.92 -9.00 2.55
C SER A 204 -20.41 -9.09 3.98
N ALA A 205 -21.02 -8.35 4.88
CA ALA A 205 -20.69 -8.41 6.30
C ALA A 205 -21.15 -9.74 6.90
N SER A 206 -20.24 -10.50 7.51
CA SER A 206 -20.62 -11.71 8.23
C SER A 206 -21.33 -11.35 9.54
N ALA A 207 -22.19 -12.25 10.02
CA ALA A 207 -22.86 -12.06 11.32
C ALA A 207 -21.86 -11.91 12.48
N ARG A 208 -20.69 -12.55 12.37
CA ARG A 208 -19.61 -12.44 13.36
C ARG A 208 -18.97 -11.05 13.33
N ALA A 209 -18.64 -10.54 12.16
CA ALA A 209 -18.09 -9.19 12.01
C ALA A 209 -19.08 -8.12 12.51
N GLN A 210 -20.35 -8.22 12.12
CA GLN A 210 -21.40 -7.30 12.59
C GLN A 210 -21.51 -7.30 14.12
N LYS A 211 -21.54 -8.49 14.74
CA LYS A 211 -21.59 -8.60 16.20
C LYS A 211 -20.37 -7.99 16.88
N ALA A 212 -19.18 -8.14 16.31
CA ALA A 212 -17.95 -7.55 16.84
C ALA A 212 -18.01 -6.01 16.79
N VAL A 213 -18.51 -5.44 15.69
CA VAL A 213 -18.70 -3.99 15.53
C VAL A 213 -19.70 -3.45 16.55
N GLU A 214 -20.87 -4.07 16.68
CA GLU A 214 -21.88 -3.64 17.66
C GLU A 214 -21.36 -3.73 19.10
N ALA A 215 -20.62 -4.80 19.42
CA ALA A 215 -20.00 -4.95 20.73
C ALA A 215 -18.95 -3.86 20.99
N ALA A 216 -18.10 -3.54 20.01
CA ALA A 216 -17.11 -2.48 20.12
C ALA A 216 -17.78 -1.10 20.28
N SER A 217 -18.82 -0.80 19.49
CA SER A 217 -19.62 0.43 19.61
C SER A 217 -20.20 0.59 21.01
N ALA A 218 -20.82 -0.46 21.56
CA ALA A 218 -21.36 -0.44 22.92
C ALA A 218 -20.26 -0.25 23.97
N GLN A 219 -19.14 -0.97 23.85
CA GLN A 219 -18.02 -0.86 24.78
C GLN A 219 -17.34 0.51 24.74
N LEU A 220 -17.23 1.14 23.57
CA LEU A 220 -16.71 2.51 23.45
C LEU A 220 -17.65 3.52 24.09
N ALA A 221 -18.97 3.36 23.90
CA ALA A 221 -19.97 4.20 24.57
C ALA A 221 -19.92 4.06 26.10
N ASP A 222 -19.68 2.85 26.63
CA ASP A 222 -19.46 2.64 28.05
C ASP A 222 -18.12 3.22 28.53
N ALA A 223 -17.04 3.05 27.76
CA ALA A 223 -15.72 3.62 28.05
C ALA A 223 -15.75 5.15 28.08
N GLN A 224 -16.62 5.79 27.30
CA GLN A 224 -16.82 7.24 27.33
C GLN A 224 -17.20 7.76 28.73
N ARG A 225 -17.84 6.92 29.57
CA ARG A 225 -18.17 7.25 30.96
C ARG A 225 -16.94 7.28 31.89
N LEU A 226 -15.83 6.67 31.48
CA LEU A 226 -14.56 6.70 32.19
C LEU A 226 -13.74 7.97 31.89
N ARG A 227 -14.13 8.75 30.87
CA ARG A 227 -13.43 9.97 30.48
C ARG A 227 -13.37 10.94 31.66
N PRO A 228 -12.17 11.41 32.05
CA PRO A 228 -12.05 12.33 33.18
C PRO A 228 -12.69 13.67 32.89
N ASP A 229 -13.23 14.30 33.94
CA ASP A 229 -13.65 15.69 33.89
C ASP A 229 -12.42 16.61 33.93
N THR A 230 -12.12 17.20 32.79
CA THR A 230 -11.02 18.14 32.59
C THR A 230 -11.47 19.60 32.67
N THR A 231 -12.71 19.88 33.12
CA THR A 231 -13.22 21.24 33.24
C THR A 231 -12.32 22.10 34.11
N GLY A 232 -11.88 23.24 33.56
CA GLY A 232 -10.97 24.17 34.24
C GLY A 232 -9.47 23.84 34.08
N ILE A 233 -9.11 22.78 33.35
CA ILE A 233 -7.72 22.46 32.99
C ILE A 233 -7.50 22.86 31.52
N PRO A 234 -6.51 23.72 31.20
CA PRO A 234 -6.18 24.03 29.81
C PRO A 234 -5.78 22.76 29.04
N ASP A 235 -6.20 22.63 27.78
CA ASP A 235 -5.96 21.41 26.98
C ASP A 235 -4.48 21.02 26.90
N ASN A 236 -3.57 22.00 26.81
CA ASN A 236 -2.13 21.79 26.79
C ASN A 236 -1.52 21.36 28.14
N LYS A 237 -2.34 21.29 29.20
CA LYS A 237 -1.97 20.87 30.56
C LYS A 237 -2.70 19.60 31.01
N ILE A 238 -3.59 19.03 30.19
CA ILE A 238 -4.25 17.76 30.52
C ILE A 238 -3.19 16.64 30.49
N PRO A 239 -2.92 15.97 31.62
CA PRO A 239 -1.89 14.95 31.68
C PRO A 239 -2.40 13.65 31.05
N ARG A 240 -1.65 13.11 30.08
CA ARG A 240 -1.98 11.82 29.44
C ARG A 240 -1.56 10.60 30.24
N SER A 241 -0.69 10.75 31.24
CA SER A 241 -0.23 9.65 32.09
C SER A 241 0.22 10.10 33.47
N VAL A 242 0.26 9.17 34.42
CA VAL A 242 0.83 9.41 35.75
C VAL A 242 2.29 9.87 35.66
N HIS A 243 3.03 9.38 34.67
CA HIS A 243 4.41 9.80 34.46
C HIS A 243 4.52 11.28 34.08
N ALA A 244 3.61 11.79 33.24
CA ALA A 244 3.57 13.20 32.87
C ALA A 244 3.33 14.11 34.09
N VAL A 245 2.47 13.70 35.02
CA VAL A 245 2.23 14.43 36.27
C VAL A 245 3.48 14.46 37.14
N LYS A 246 4.14 13.32 37.35
CA LYS A 246 5.40 13.25 38.12
C LYS A 246 6.50 14.13 37.54
N LEU A 247 6.55 14.26 36.21
CA LEU A 247 7.49 15.16 35.54
C LEU A 247 7.13 16.64 35.76
N ALA A 248 5.84 16.98 35.73
CA ALA A 248 5.35 18.33 36.02
C ALA A 248 5.59 18.74 37.48
N GLU A 249 5.39 17.83 38.43
CA GLU A 249 5.70 18.02 39.86
C GLU A 249 7.19 18.35 40.08
N ARG A 250 8.10 17.63 39.41
CA ARG A 250 9.55 17.94 39.43
C ARG A 250 9.88 19.31 38.86
N ARG A 251 9.02 19.87 38.01
CA ARG A 251 9.14 21.21 37.43
C ARG A 251 8.41 22.29 38.26
N GLY A 252 7.93 21.94 39.46
CA GLY A 252 7.28 22.87 40.39
C GLY A 252 5.79 23.09 40.15
N ILE A 253 5.16 22.32 39.25
CA ILE A 253 3.71 22.36 39.03
C ILE A 253 3.06 21.33 39.98
N ILE A 254 2.41 21.81 41.04
CA ILE A 254 1.77 20.96 42.04
C ILE A 254 0.28 21.22 42.00
N ASP A 255 -0.47 20.33 41.35
CA ASP A 255 -1.92 20.29 41.38
C ASP A 255 -2.37 18.85 41.67
N PRO A 256 -2.89 18.57 42.88
CA PRO A 256 -3.33 17.23 43.29
C PRO A 256 -4.39 16.63 42.36
N ARG A 257 -5.19 17.46 41.67
CA ARG A 257 -6.23 17.01 40.74
C ARG A 257 -5.63 16.37 39.48
N LEU A 258 -4.43 16.79 39.06
CA LEU A 258 -3.77 16.25 37.88
C LEU A 258 -3.45 14.76 38.02
N MET A 259 -3.12 14.29 39.22
CA MET A 259 -2.84 12.87 39.47
C MET A 259 -4.09 12.00 39.25
N GLU A 260 -5.26 12.46 39.73
CA GLU A 260 -6.52 11.74 39.53
C GLU A 260 -6.94 11.77 38.06
N VAL A 261 -6.85 12.94 37.42
CA VAL A 261 -7.14 13.10 35.98
C VAL A 261 -6.22 12.22 35.14
N ALA A 262 -4.94 12.15 35.46
CA ALA A 262 -3.98 11.32 34.73
C ALA A 262 -4.30 9.82 34.83
N LYS A 263 -4.62 9.32 36.03
CA LYS A 263 -5.00 7.91 36.21
C LYS A 263 -6.27 7.56 35.42
N LYS A 264 -7.27 8.44 35.46
CA LYS A 264 -8.52 8.25 34.70
C LYS A 264 -8.28 8.37 33.19
N THR A 265 -7.41 9.28 32.75
CA THR A 265 -7.02 9.43 31.34
C THR A 265 -6.32 8.16 30.84
N GLU A 266 -5.32 7.66 31.59
CA GLU A 266 -4.59 6.45 31.25
C GLU A 266 -5.52 5.22 31.20
N ASN A 267 -6.43 5.06 32.17
CA ASN A 267 -7.42 3.98 32.15
C ASN A 267 -8.37 4.09 30.94
N TYR A 268 -8.83 5.30 30.63
CA TYR A 268 -9.70 5.56 29.48
C TYR A 268 -8.98 5.25 28.16
N GLU A 269 -7.75 5.75 27.98
CA GLU A 269 -6.94 5.54 26.78
C GLU A 269 -6.58 4.06 26.60
N ASN A 270 -6.16 3.38 27.67
CA ASN A 270 -5.87 1.94 27.63
C ASN A 270 -7.11 1.14 27.24
N ARG A 271 -8.26 1.41 27.88
CA ARG A 271 -9.50 0.69 27.56
C ARG A 271 -9.95 0.96 26.13
N HIS A 272 -9.84 2.20 25.67
CA HIS A 272 -10.14 2.58 24.29
C HIS A 272 -9.24 1.80 23.32
N GLN A 273 -7.93 1.75 23.58
CA GLN A 273 -6.97 1.01 22.75
C GLN A 273 -7.24 -0.49 22.73
N GLU A 274 -7.59 -1.10 23.86
CA GLU A 274 -7.97 -2.51 23.95
C GLU A 274 -9.17 -2.83 23.05
N ILE A 275 -10.25 -2.06 23.16
CA ILE A 275 -11.48 -2.26 22.36
C ILE A 275 -11.16 -2.17 20.86
N TRP A 276 -10.38 -1.17 20.45
CA TRP A 276 -9.97 -1.03 19.05
C TRP A 276 -9.07 -2.16 18.57
N THR A 277 -8.15 -2.62 19.41
CA THR A 277 -7.26 -3.73 19.08
C THR A 277 -8.05 -5.04 18.93
N GLU A 278 -9.00 -5.32 19.84
CA GLU A 278 -9.89 -6.48 19.76
C GLU A 278 -10.77 -6.44 18.51
N LEU A 279 -11.39 -5.29 18.21
CA LEU A 279 -12.21 -5.12 17.01
C LEU A 279 -11.37 -5.34 15.75
N LYS A 280 -10.21 -4.68 15.65
CA LYS A 280 -9.30 -4.78 14.52
C LYS A 280 -8.88 -6.22 14.28
N ASN A 281 -8.35 -6.89 15.30
CA ASN A 281 -7.93 -8.29 15.19
C ASN A 281 -9.09 -9.20 14.78
N GLY A 282 -10.27 -9.02 15.39
CA GLY A 282 -11.46 -9.81 15.06
C GLY A 282 -11.91 -9.63 13.60
N LEU A 283 -11.85 -8.42 13.06
CA LEU A 283 -12.18 -8.16 11.65
C LEU A 283 -11.11 -8.71 10.70
N LEU A 284 -9.82 -8.55 11.02
CA LEU A 284 -8.73 -9.09 10.20
C LEU A 284 -8.75 -10.63 10.16
N ASP A 285 -9.06 -11.28 11.28
CA ASP A 285 -9.23 -12.74 11.35
C ASP A 285 -10.41 -13.23 10.50
N GLU A 286 -11.49 -12.45 10.45
CA GLU A 286 -12.68 -12.78 9.67
C GLU A 286 -12.46 -12.61 8.16
N TYR A 287 -11.86 -11.49 7.75
CA TYR A 287 -11.78 -11.11 6.34
C TYR A 287 -10.54 -11.60 5.62
N LEU A 288 -9.42 -11.80 6.31
CA LEU A 288 -8.13 -12.13 5.70
C LEU A 288 -7.77 -13.61 5.87
N VAL A 289 -8.78 -14.49 5.86
CA VAL A 289 -8.57 -15.94 5.93
C VAL A 289 -7.76 -16.40 4.71
N GLY A 290 -6.63 -17.06 4.96
CA GLY A 290 -5.75 -17.58 3.91
C GLY A 290 -4.91 -16.51 3.19
N VAL A 291 -4.98 -15.25 3.63
CA VAL A 291 -4.07 -14.19 3.19
C VAL A 291 -2.75 -14.34 3.93
N ASN A 292 -1.65 -14.18 3.21
CA ASN A 292 -0.33 -14.30 3.80
C ASN A 292 0.02 -13.23 4.84
N ALA A 293 1.01 -13.53 5.68
CA ALA A 293 1.45 -12.67 6.78
C ALA A 293 1.98 -11.30 6.31
N GLN A 294 2.68 -11.23 5.17
CA GLN A 294 3.24 -9.99 4.65
C GLN A 294 2.13 -9.01 4.23
N VAL A 295 1.23 -9.46 3.37
CA VAL A 295 0.06 -8.71 2.90
C VAL A 295 -0.84 -8.38 4.07
N ARG A 296 -1.03 -9.31 5.02
CA ARG A 296 -1.80 -9.07 6.24
C ARG A 296 -1.19 -7.97 7.11
N SER A 297 0.14 -7.90 7.22
CA SER A 297 0.83 -6.83 7.96
C SER A 297 0.68 -5.47 7.25
N LEU A 298 0.82 -5.43 5.93
CA LEU A 298 0.56 -4.20 5.15
C LEU A 298 -0.90 -3.75 5.29
N PHE A 299 -1.83 -4.70 5.24
CA PHE A 299 -3.26 -4.46 5.40
C PHE A 299 -3.58 -3.89 6.79
N ASP A 300 -3.02 -4.50 7.83
CA ASP A 300 -3.15 -4.04 9.21
C ASP A 300 -2.68 -2.58 9.35
N GLY A 301 -1.51 -2.25 8.79
CA GLY A 301 -0.99 -0.88 8.78
C GLY A 301 -1.82 0.09 7.93
N ALA A 302 -2.43 -0.37 6.84
CA ALA A 302 -3.29 0.45 5.98
C ALA A 302 -4.66 0.77 6.60
N CYS A 303 -5.11 -0.03 7.58
CA CYS A 303 -6.37 0.17 8.28
C CYS A 303 -6.20 1.17 9.43
N GLN A 304 -6.54 2.42 9.16
CA GLN A 304 -6.58 3.46 10.19
C GLN A 304 -7.85 3.33 11.02
N THR A 305 -7.71 3.26 12.34
CA THR A 305 -8.86 3.29 13.25
C THR A 305 -9.52 4.66 13.19
N VAL A 306 -10.56 4.78 12.37
CA VAL A 306 -11.50 5.92 12.37
C VAL A 306 -12.34 5.84 13.64
N GLY A 307 -12.71 6.96 14.26
CA GLY A 307 -13.36 6.99 15.59
C GLY A 307 -14.73 6.29 15.70
N ASN A 308 -15.24 5.72 14.60
CA ASN A 308 -16.50 5.01 14.50
C ASN A 308 -16.26 3.55 14.05
N PRO A 309 -16.61 2.53 14.87
CA PRO A 309 -16.46 1.11 14.50
C PRO A 309 -17.12 0.68 13.19
N HIS A 310 -18.25 1.29 12.83
CA HIS A 310 -18.95 0.96 11.58
C HIS A 310 -18.21 1.48 10.35
N GLU A 311 -17.70 2.71 10.42
CA GLU A 311 -16.88 3.27 9.34
C GLU A 311 -15.58 2.48 9.18
N PHE A 312 -14.98 2.07 10.30
CA PHE A 312 -13.80 1.22 10.30
C PHE A 312 -14.09 -0.13 9.65
N HIS A 313 -15.25 -0.73 9.95
CA HIS A 313 -15.67 -1.98 9.33
C HIS A 313 -15.85 -1.86 7.82
N GLU A 314 -16.49 -0.79 7.34
CA GLU A 314 -16.62 -0.53 5.90
C GLU A 314 -15.28 -0.31 5.21
N GLN A 315 -14.33 0.38 5.88
CA GLN A 315 -12.96 0.51 5.39
C GLN A 315 -12.27 -0.86 5.27
N VAL A 316 -12.34 -1.69 6.32
CA VAL A 316 -11.76 -3.04 6.31
C VAL A 316 -12.38 -3.88 5.20
N LYS A 317 -13.70 -3.86 5.04
CA LYS A 317 -14.39 -4.58 3.94
C LYS A 317 -13.90 -4.09 2.58
N GLY A 318 -13.85 -2.78 2.37
CA GLY A 318 -13.42 -2.17 1.12
C GLY A 318 -12.02 -2.59 0.70
N LEU A 319 -11.07 -2.59 1.65
CA LEU A 319 -9.71 -3.06 1.38
C LEU A 319 -9.64 -4.59 1.23
N ALA A 320 -10.41 -5.35 2.02
CA ALA A 320 -10.38 -6.82 2.01
C ALA A 320 -10.82 -7.38 0.66
N VAL A 321 -11.78 -6.73 -0.01
CA VAL A 321 -12.20 -7.06 -1.38
C VAL A 321 -11.02 -7.11 -2.34
N LEU A 322 -10.07 -6.17 -2.21
CA LEU A 322 -8.91 -6.08 -3.11
C LEU A 322 -8.01 -7.31 -3.01
N VAL A 323 -7.95 -7.92 -1.84
CA VAL A 323 -7.05 -9.04 -1.54
C VAL A 323 -7.74 -10.38 -1.70
N CYS A 324 -9.00 -10.47 -1.25
CA CYS A 324 -9.74 -11.72 -1.13
C CYS A 324 -10.62 -12.02 -2.35
N GLU A 325 -11.01 -11.00 -3.11
CA GLU A 325 -11.94 -11.12 -4.26
C GLU A 325 -11.35 -10.49 -5.54
N PRO A 326 -10.11 -10.84 -5.95
CA PRO A 326 -9.42 -10.22 -7.07
C PRO A 326 -10.23 -10.30 -8.37
N ASP A 327 -10.86 -11.45 -8.66
CA ASP A 327 -11.67 -11.65 -9.87
C ASP A 327 -12.89 -10.72 -9.92
N SER A 328 -13.47 -10.41 -8.76
CA SER A 328 -14.59 -9.48 -8.66
C SER A 328 -14.14 -8.03 -8.93
N VAL A 329 -12.97 -7.64 -8.43
CA VAL A 329 -12.36 -6.33 -8.74
C VAL A 329 -11.97 -6.22 -10.21
N VAL A 330 -11.37 -7.27 -10.78
CA VAL A 330 -11.02 -7.30 -12.21
C VAL A 330 -12.25 -7.20 -13.09
N ARG A 331 -13.37 -7.86 -12.72
CA ARG A 331 -14.65 -7.71 -13.43
C ARG A 331 -15.22 -6.30 -13.38
N ALA A 332 -14.94 -5.52 -12.33
CA ALA A 332 -15.39 -4.12 -12.28
C ALA A 332 -14.83 -3.26 -13.45
N PHE A 333 -13.75 -3.69 -14.10
CA PHE A 333 -13.26 -3.04 -15.30
C PHE A 333 -14.08 -3.31 -16.56
N GLU A 334 -14.94 -4.35 -16.60
CA GLU A 334 -15.74 -4.69 -17.78
C GLU A 334 -16.63 -3.51 -18.23
N ASP A 335 -17.14 -2.74 -17.29
CA ASP A 335 -17.95 -1.54 -17.53
C ASP A 335 -17.11 -0.26 -17.71
N ALA A 336 -15.81 -0.31 -17.42
CA ALA A 336 -14.91 0.83 -17.50
C ALA A 336 -14.48 1.10 -18.95
N LYS A 337 -14.49 2.38 -19.34
CA LYS A 337 -14.13 2.80 -20.70
C LYS A 337 -12.62 2.77 -20.90
N TRP A 338 -12.20 2.22 -22.04
CA TRP A 338 -10.83 2.34 -22.51
C TRP A 338 -10.52 3.75 -22.99
N ARG A 339 -9.41 4.31 -22.50
CA ARG A 339 -8.79 5.54 -22.99
C ARG A 339 -7.50 5.17 -23.71
N LYS A 340 -7.40 5.56 -24.98
CA LYS A 340 -6.16 5.40 -25.77
C LYS A 340 -5.15 6.42 -25.28
N ILE A 341 -3.93 5.99 -25.01
CA ILE A 341 -2.84 6.89 -24.61
C ILE A 341 -2.06 7.40 -25.84
N GLY A 342 -2.16 6.65 -26.94
CA GLY A 342 -1.85 7.12 -28.28
C GLY A 342 -0.36 7.09 -28.62
N HIS A 343 -0.05 6.37 -29.70
CA HIS A 343 0.97 6.79 -30.64
C HIS A 343 0.31 7.84 -31.54
N VAL A 344 0.76 9.10 -31.45
CA VAL A 344 0.54 10.03 -32.58
C VAL A 344 1.49 9.54 -33.67
N PRO A 345 0.98 9.17 -34.87
CA PRO A 345 1.84 8.69 -35.96
C PRO A 345 2.86 9.72 -36.42
#